data_AF-A0A2V8PYB0-F1
#
_entry.id   AF-A0A2V8PYB0-F1
#
_cell.length_a   1.000
_cell.length_b   1.000
_cell.length_c   1.000
_cell.angle_alpha   90.00
_cell.angle_beta   90.00
_cell.angle_gamma   90.00
#
_symmetry.space_group_name_H-M   'P 1'
#
loop_
_entity.id
_entity.type
_entity.pdbx_description
1 polymer ?
#
loop_
_entity_poly.entity_id
_entity_poly.type
_entity_poly.pdbx_seq_one_letter_code
_entity_poly.pdbx_strand_id
1 'polypeptide(L)'
;IDPEEHAGMQNPISKIVLQNIKVLANGQNIDKPDDQREANSVKAVTLQVTPEQAEKLALASTEGKLQLVMRNQIDQGDEQTPGINKRGLLSGEKASQQPEPGSLKTEQPKESQAAPRPVRRARAEEPKAEAAPATPPAPRIQVEMIEGSKKRAVDFP
;
A
#
# COMPACT_ATOMS: atom_id res chain seq x y z
N ILE A 1 42.94 -4.52 -22.10
CA ILE A 1 41.62 -5.01 -21.70
C ILE A 1 41.26 -4.19 -20.48
N ASP A 2 40.47 -3.17 -20.73
CA ASP A 2 40.22 -2.03 -19.88
C ASP A 2 39.53 -2.41 -18.56
N PRO A 3 39.81 -1.71 -17.45
CA PRO A 3 39.08 -1.87 -16.20
C PRO A 3 37.70 -1.22 -16.34
N GLU A 4 36.66 -2.04 -16.51
CA GLU A 4 35.27 -1.58 -16.49
C GLU A 4 34.97 -0.82 -15.19
N GLU A 5 34.43 0.39 -15.37
CA GLU A 5 33.97 1.34 -14.36
C GLU A 5 33.30 0.70 -13.13
N HIS A 6 33.70 1.17 -11.96
CA HIS A 6 32.88 1.07 -10.75
C HIS A 6 31.62 1.93 -10.90
N ALA A 7 30.63 1.44 -11.66
CA ALA A 7 29.26 1.91 -11.53
C ALA A 7 28.87 1.75 -10.05
N GLY A 8 28.60 2.88 -9.38
CA GLY A 8 28.41 2.97 -7.94
C GLY A 8 27.63 1.77 -7.40
N MET A 9 28.26 1.04 -6.47
CA MET A 9 27.86 -0.31 -6.06
C MET A 9 26.52 -0.29 -5.29
N GLN A 10 25.43 -0.05 -6.00
CA GLN A 10 24.09 -0.18 -5.48
C GLN A 10 23.83 -1.66 -5.27
N ASN A 11 23.86 -2.08 -4.00
CA ASN A 11 23.51 -3.44 -3.66
C ASN A 11 22.03 -3.66 -4.01
N PRO A 12 21.70 -4.62 -4.90
CA PRO A 12 20.33 -4.86 -5.28
C PRO A 12 19.51 -5.28 -4.05
N ILE A 13 18.35 -4.64 -3.88
CA ILE A 13 17.38 -4.90 -2.81
C ILE A 13 16.20 -5.64 -3.44
N SER A 14 15.80 -6.76 -2.84
CA SER A 14 14.56 -7.45 -3.15
C SER A 14 13.47 -6.94 -2.21
N LYS A 15 12.39 -6.41 -2.78
CA LYS A 15 11.25 -5.88 -2.02
C LYS A 15 9.94 -6.32 -2.65
N ILE A 16 8.93 -6.49 -1.82
CA ILE A 16 7.58 -6.76 -2.28
C ILE A 16 6.93 -5.42 -2.69
N VAL A 17 6.56 -5.30 -3.96
CA VAL A 17 5.94 -4.08 -4.52
C VAL A 17 4.42 -4.12 -4.46
N LEU A 18 3.81 -5.31 -4.62
CA LEU A 18 2.38 -5.55 -4.51
C LEU A 18 2.13 -6.90 -3.86
N GLN A 19 1.01 -6.99 -3.15
CA GLN A 19 0.57 -8.18 -2.42
C GLN A 19 -0.91 -8.42 -2.71
N ASN A 20 -1.32 -9.67 -2.48
CA ASN A 20 -2.71 -10.10 -2.56
C ASN A 20 -3.43 -9.71 -3.87
N ILE A 21 -2.73 -9.84 -5.00
CA ILE A 21 -3.30 -9.56 -6.32
C ILE A 21 -4.01 -10.80 -6.84
N LYS A 22 -5.28 -10.65 -7.23
CA LYS A 22 -6.07 -11.75 -7.78
C LYS A 22 -5.57 -12.14 -9.16
N VAL A 23 -5.28 -13.42 -9.34
CA VAL A 23 -4.91 -14.01 -10.63
C VAL A 23 -6.18 -14.46 -11.35
N LEU A 24 -6.32 -14.05 -12.62
CA LEU A 24 -7.43 -14.44 -13.49
C LEU A 24 -7.06 -15.66 -14.35
N ALA A 25 -5.83 -15.70 -14.85
CA ALA A 25 -5.34 -16.78 -15.70
C ALA A 25 -3.82 -16.97 -15.52
N ASN A 26 -3.35 -18.20 -15.72
CA ASN A 26 -1.94 -18.55 -15.83
C ASN A 26 -1.74 -19.53 -17.00
N GLY A 27 -0.66 -19.34 -17.76
CA GLY A 27 -0.40 -20.15 -18.96
C GLY A 27 1.01 -19.96 -19.50
N GLN A 28 1.35 -20.64 -20.58
CA GLN A 28 2.57 -20.39 -21.35
C GLN A 28 2.20 -19.65 -22.63
N ASN A 29 2.96 -18.64 -23.03
CA ASN A 29 2.81 -18.03 -24.35
C ASN A 29 3.40 -18.99 -25.38
N ILE A 30 2.54 -19.65 -26.16
CA ILE A 30 2.92 -20.60 -27.22
C ILE A 30 2.60 -19.94 -28.57
N ASP A 31 3.21 -18.80 -28.86
CA ASP A 31 3.03 -18.06 -30.11
C ASP A 31 4.19 -18.28 -31.11
N LYS A 32 4.92 -19.41 -31.01
CA LYS A 32 6.04 -19.71 -31.91
C LYS A 32 5.73 -20.90 -32.82
N PRO A 33 5.93 -20.78 -34.15
CA PRO A 33 5.76 -21.88 -35.10
C PRO A 33 6.74 -23.04 -34.80
N ASP A 34 6.29 -24.25 -35.13
CA ASP A 34 6.70 -25.57 -34.61
C ASP A 34 8.18 -25.98 -34.78
N ASP A 35 9.00 -25.19 -35.49
CA ASP A 35 10.33 -25.62 -35.98
C ASP A 35 11.51 -25.30 -35.02
N GLN A 36 11.23 -24.67 -33.87
CA GLN A 36 12.27 -24.34 -32.88
C GLN A 36 11.74 -24.55 -31.45
N ARG A 37 11.45 -25.82 -31.12
CA ARG A 37 10.90 -26.27 -29.82
C ARG A 37 11.85 -26.17 -28.61
N GLU A 38 12.87 -25.31 -28.70
CA GLU A 38 13.84 -25.08 -27.62
C GLU A 38 14.13 -23.59 -27.45
N ALA A 39 13.13 -22.75 -27.19
CA ALA A 39 13.42 -21.34 -26.91
C ALA A 39 12.37 -20.66 -26.02
N ASN A 40 12.51 -20.90 -24.71
CA ASN A 40 11.90 -20.15 -23.61
C ASN A 40 10.37 -20.13 -23.65
N SER A 41 9.74 -21.19 -23.13
CA SER A 41 8.36 -21.10 -22.67
C SER A 41 8.23 -20.01 -21.61
N VAL A 42 7.75 -18.82 -22.03
CA VAL A 42 7.50 -17.72 -21.11
C VAL A 42 6.16 -17.95 -20.44
N LYS A 43 6.15 -18.01 -19.11
CA LYS A 43 4.91 -18.08 -18.32
C LYS A 43 4.19 -16.73 -18.38
N ALA A 44 2.98 -16.72 -18.94
CA ALA A 44 2.06 -15.59 -18.88
C ALA A 44 1.15 -15.71 -17.65
N VAL A 45 0.92 -14.59 -16.98
CA VAL A 45 -0.04 -14.51 -15.87
C VAL A 45 -0.88 -13.25 -16.06
N THR A 46 -2.21 -13.41 -16.01
CA THR A 46 -3.17 -12.30 -16.11
C THR A 46 -3.67 -11.95 -14.72
N LEU A 47 -3.51 -10.69 -14.33
CA LEU A 47 -3.80 -10.19 -12.99
C LEU A 47 -4.98 -9.21 -13.02
N GLN A 48 -5.83 -9.23 -11.99
CA GLN A 48 -6.83 -8.20 -11.74
C GLN A 48 -6.22 -7.14 -10.81
N VAL A 49 -5.96 -5.96 -11.35
CA VAL A 49 -5.31 -4.83 -10.64
C VAL A 49 -6.08 -3.53 -10.81
N THR A 50 -5.90 -2.60 -9.87
CA THR A 50 -6.38 -1.21 -10.01
C THR A 50 -5.41 -0.38 -10.85
N PRO A 51 -5.82 0.79 -11.39
CA PRO A 51 -4.92 1.66 -12.16
C PRO A 51 -3.64 2.04 -11.42
N GLU A 52 -3.74 2.43 -10.14
CA GLU A 52 -2.56 2.77 -9.31
C GLU A 52 -1.61 1.57 -9.14
N GLN A 53 -2.15 0.36 -9.01
CA GLN A 53 -1.34 -0.87 -8.94
C GLN A 53 -0.66 -1.18 -10.28
N ALA A 54 -1.35 -0.93 -11.39
CA ALA A 54 -0.80 -1.14 -12.74
C ALA A 54 0.40 -0.21 -13.00
N GLU A 55 0.33 1.05 -12.58
CA GLU A 55 1.45 2.00 -12.67
C GLU A 55 2.67 1.51 -11.89
N LYS A 56 2.48 1.07 -10.64
CA LYS A 56 3.56 0.49 -9.81
C LYS A 56 4.19 -0.74 -10.45
N LEU A 57 3.38 -1.62 -11.04
CA LEU A 57 3.88 -2.82 -11.74
C LEU A 57 4.65 -2.46 -13.01
N ALA A 58 4.16 -1.52 -13.80
CA ALA A 58 4.82 -1.10 -15.03
C ALA A 58 6.21 -0.50 -14.75
N LEU A 59 6.30 0.35 -13.74
CA LEU A 59 7.58 0.91 -13.29
C LEU A 59 8.51 -0.20 -12.78
N ALA A 60 8.04 -1.05 -11.88
CA ALA A 60 8.85 -2.13 -11.31
C ALA A 60 9.32 -3.16 -12.37
N SER A 61 8.52 -3.40 -13.41
CA SER A 61 8.90 -4.25 -14.54
C SER A 61 9.95 -3.62 -15.45
N THR A 62 10.05 -2.29 -15.46
CA THR A 62 11.02 -1.56 -16.29
C THR A 62 12.35 -1.40 -15.56
N GLU A 63 12.31 -1.13 -14.26
CA GLU A 63 13.50 -0.88 -13.43
C GLU A 63 14.23 -2.17 -12.99
N GLY A 64 13.55 -3.30 -12.97
CA GLY A 64 14.11 -4.52 -12.38
C GLY A 64 13.48 -5.83 -12.84
N LYS A 65 13.84 -6.90 -12.12
CA LYS A 65 13.32 -8.25 -12.37
C LYS A 65 12.18 -8.53 -11.40
N LEU A 66 10.98 -8.72 -11.95
CA LEU A 66 9.82 -9.15 -11.17
C LEU A 66 9.81 -10.66 -10.99
N GLN A 67 9.54 -11.09 -9.76
CA GLN A 67 9.25 -12.47 -9.43
C GLN A 67 7.90 -12.52 -8.73
N LEU A 68 7.05 -13.43 -9.19
CA LEU A 68 5.72 -13.62 -8.65
C LEU A 68 5.68 -14.96 -7.94
N VAL A 69 5.07 -14.97 -6.74
CA VAL A 69 4.85 -16.17 -5.94
C VAL A 69 3.35 -16.28 -5.68
N MET A 70 2.80 -17.47 -5.92
CA MET A 70 1.38 -17.72 -5.62
C MET A 70 1.22 -17.93 -4.12
N ARG A 71 0.34 -17.14 -3.50
CA ARG A 71 -0.08 -17.31 -2.09
C ARG A 71 -1.28 -18.24 -2.01
N ASN A 72 -1.49 -18.81 -0.82
CA ASN A 72 -2.69 -19.58 -0.52
C ASN A 72 -3.92 -18.66 -0.53
N GLN A 73 -5.08 -19.16 -0.96
CA GLN A 73 -6.29 -18.34 -1.09
C GLN A 73 -6.84 -17.88 0.27
N ILE A 74 -6.57 -18.60 1.36
CA ILE A 74 -6.97 -18.18 2.71
C ILE A 74 -6.03 -17.12 3.30
N ASP A 75 -4.83 -16.95 2.74
CA ASP A 75 -3.80 -16.05 3.24
C ASP A 75 -3.96 -14.67 2.58
N GLN A 76 -4.83 -13.86 3.17
CA GLN A 76 -5.26 -12.56 2.66
C GLN A 76 -4.57 -11.36 3.38
N GLY A 77 -3.61 -11.62 4.26
CA GLY A 77 -2.94 -10.58 5.04
C GLY A 77 -1.92 -9.79 4.21
N ASP A 78 -1.90 -8.46 4.35
CA ASP A 78 -0.86 -7.61 3.79
C ASP A 78 0.20 -7.30 4.85
N GLU A 79 1.45 -7.64 4.56
CA GLU A 79 2.57 -7.50 5.50
C GLU A 79 3.55 -6.43 4.99
N GLN A 80 3.94 -5.48 5.85
CA GLN A 80 4.96 -4.50 5.48
C GLN A 80 6.34 -5.12 5.59
N THR A 81 7.03 -5.26 4.47
CA THR A 81 8.39 -5.78 4.43
C THR A 81 9.40 -4.66 4.15
N PRO A 82 10.50 -4.55 4.92
CA PRO A 82 11.53 -3.54 4.66
C PRO A 82 12.32 -3.83 3.36
N GLY A 83 12.22 -5.05 2.83
CA GLY A 83 13.05 -5.54 1.74
C GLY A 83 14.42 -6.01 2.25
N ILE A 84 15.08 -6.86 1.46
CA ILE A 84 16.33 -7.48 1.86
C ILE A 84 17.36 -7.39 0.73
N ASN A 85 18.61 -7.10 1.09
CA ASN A 85 19.73 -7.03 0.15
C ASN A 85 20.63 -8.27 0.31
N LYS A 86 21.56 -8.48 -0.63
CA LYS A 86 22.47 -9.64 -0.63
C LYS A 86 23.18 -9.84 0.72
N ARG A 87 23.60 -8.76 1.38
CA ARG A 87 24.28 -8.84 2.68
C ARG A 87 23.32 -9.31 3.78
N GLY A 88 22.12 -8.73 3.86
CA GLY A 88 21.08 -9.17 4.81
C GLY A 88 20.68 -10.63 4.61
N LEU A 89 20.56 -11.08 3.36
CA LEU A 89 20.27 -12.49 3.04
C LEU A 89 21.36 -13.45 3.54
N LEU A 90 22.63 -13.10 3.36
CA LEU A 90 23.78 -13.97 3.66
C LEU A 90 24.24 -13.90 5.12
N SER A 91 24.00 -12.77 5.80
CA SER A 91 24.39 -12.60 7.20
C SER A 91 23.46 -13.32 8.19
N GLY A 92 22.30 -13.78 7.71
CA GLY A 92 21.32 -14.51 8.53
C GLY A 92 20.65 -13.57 9.54
N GLU A 93 19.33 -13.58 9.56
CA GLU A 93 18.56 -12.86 10.56
C GLU A 93 18.73 -13.58 11.91
N LYS A 94 19.79 -13.26 12.67
CA LYS A 94 19.62 -13.21 14.12
C LYS A 94 18.65 -12.07 14.35
N ALA A 95 17.36 -12.42 14.39
CA ALA A 95 16.29 -11.52 14.77
C ALA A 95 16.72 -10.82 16.07
N SER A 96 17.23 -9.59 15.94
CA SER A 96 17.37 -8.71 17.07
C SER A 96 15.94 -8.36 17.44
N GLN A 97 15.38 -9.11 18.38
CA GLN A 97 14.21 -8.68 19.12
C GLN A 97 14.55 -7.31 19.66
N GLN A 98 13.96 -6.29 19.07
CA GLN A 98 14.05 -4.94 19.59
C GLN A 98 13.26 -4.96 20.90
N PRO A 99 13.89 -4.77 22.07
CA PRO A 99 13.14 -4.68 23.31
C PRO A 99 12.26 -3.44 23.20
N GLU A 100 10.95 -3.60 23.34
CA GLU A 100 10.06 -2.46 23.52
C GLU A 100 10.54 -1.68 24.76
N PRO A 101 10.85 -0.38 24.65
CA PRO A 101 11.19 0.44 25.80
C PRO A 101 9.91 0.73 26.58
N GLY A 102 9.50 -0.23 27.41
CA GLY A 102 8.23 -0.19 28.11
C GLY A 102 8.24 -1.03 29.38
N SER A 103 9.30 -0.94 30.20
CA SER A 103 9.27 -1.47 31.58
C SER A 103 10.38 -0.86 32.42
N LEU A 104 10.09 0.29 33.05
CA LEU A 104 10.52 0.51 34.44
C LEU A 104 9.36 1.16 35.20
N LYS A 105 8.61 0.25 35.81
CA LYS A 105 7.94 0.39 37.11
C LYS A 105 8.66 1.39 38.01
N THR A 106 8.00 2.48 38.40
CA THR A 106 8.11 3.03 39.75
C THR A 106 6.73 3.61 40.11
N GLU A 107 5.88 2.72 40.61
CA GLU A 107 4.92 3.12 41.63
C GLU A 107 5.74 3.67 42.80
N GLN A 108 5.69 4.98 43.01
CA GLN A 108 6.09 5.57 44.29
C GLN A 108 4.83 6.20 44.91
N PRO A 109 4.26 5.56 45.95
CA PRO A 109 3.18 6.15 46.73
C PRO A 109 3.75 7.31 47.55
N LYS A 110 3.20 8.51 47.39
CA LYS A 110 3.27 9.54 48.42
C LYS A 110 1.86 9.99 48.76
N GLU A 111 1.42 9.49 49.91
CA GLU A 111 0.26 9.91 50.66
C GLU A 111 0.29 11.41 51.01
N SER A 112 -0.90 12.00 50.93
CA SER A 112 -1.49 12.92 51.92
C SER A 112 -0.91 14.33 52.07
N GLN A 113 -1.65 15.33 51.58
CA GLN A 113 -2.23 16.32 52.49
C GLN A 113 -3.48 17.02 51.91
N ALA A 114 -4.36 17.39 52.82
CA ALA A 114 -5.80 17.58 52.67
C ALA A 114 -6.26 19.00 52.29
N ALA A 115 -7.42 19.06 51.61
CA ALA A 115 -8.62 19.95 51.70
C ALA A 115 -8.50 21.46 52.10
N PRO A 116 -9.51 22.35 51.86
CA PRO A 116 -10.89 22.10 51.39
C PRO A 116 -11.41 23.05 50.29
N ARG A 117 -12.60 22.71 49.77
CA ARG A 117 -13.46 23.60 48.96
C ARG A 117 -14.09 24.69 49.84
N PRO A 118 -14.46 25.85 49.26
CA PRO A 118 -15.86 26.25 49.39
C PRO A 118 -16.50 26.75 48.08
N VAL A 119 -17.80 26.48 48.05
CA VAL A 119 -18.86 26.86 47.11
C VAL A 119 -18.94 28.35 46.78
N ARG A 120 -19.33 28.69 45.54
CA ARG A 120 -20.52 29.53 45.30
C ARG A 120 -21.01 29.47 43.85
N ARG A 121 -22.32 29.21 43.73
CA ARG A 121 -23.14 29.32 42.53
C ARG A 121 -23.33 30.78 42.14
N ALA A 122 -23.26 31.07 40.84
CA ALA A 122 -24.08 32.06 40.14
C ALA A 122 -23.99 31.68 38.65
N ARG A 123 -25.02 31.02 38.11
CA ARG A 123 -26.16 31.63 37.41
C ARG A 123 -25.78 32.13 36.00
N ALA A 124 -26.24 31.32 35.03
CA ALA A 124 -26.80 31.67 33.73
C ALA A 124 -26.07 32.70 32.85
N GLU A 125 -25.58 32.23 31.71
CA GLU A 125 -25.87 32.81 30.39
C GLU A 125 -25.47 31.82 29.27
N GLU A 126 -26.46 31.12 28.72
CA GLU A 126 -26.54 30.83 27.28
C GLU A 126 -27.71 31.70 26.76
N PRO A 127 -27.75 32.16 25.49
CA PRO A 127 -26.94 31.74 24.34
C PRO A 127 -26.41 32.91 23.47
N LYS A 128 -25.31 32.69 22.73
CA LYS A 128 -25.11 33.40 21.46
C LYS A 128 -24.74 32.37 20.40
N ALA A 129 -25.68 32.22 19.46
CA ALA A 129 -25.64 31.34 18.31
C ALA A 129 -24.27 31.42 17.61
N GLU A 130 -23.55 30.31 17.69
CA GLU A 130 -22.42 30.02 16.81
C GLU A 130 -22.96 29.55 15.46
N ALA A 131 -22.32 30.06 14.41
CA ALA A 131 -22.73 29.94 13.03
C ALA A 131 -22.73 28.50 12.52
N ALA A 132 -23.80 28.11 11.83
CA ALA A 132 -23.75 27.05 10.84
C ALA A 132 -23.68 27.70 9.44
N PRO A 133 -22.56 27.61 8.70
CA PRO A 133 -22.61 27.82 7.26
C PRO A 133 -23.35 26.65 6.64
N ALA A 134 -24.35 26.95 5.81
CA ALA A 134 -25.06 25.98 5.00
C ALA A 134 -24.07 25.17 4.16
N THR A 135 -24.14 23.84 4.26
CA THR A 135 -23.44 22.90 3.39
C THR A 135 -23.74 23.21 1.92
N PRO A 136 -22.73 23.44 1.05
CA PRO A 136 -22.96 23.47 -0.38
C PRO A 136 -23.39 22.08 -0.87
N PRO A 137 -24.37 21.96 -1.80
CA PRO A 137 -24.78 20.67 -2.33
C PRO A 137 -23.67 20.02 -3.15
N ALA A 138 -23.51 18.70 -3.01
CA ALA A 138 -22.49 17.90 -3.69
C ALA A 138 -22.56 18.02 -5.23
N PRO A 139 -21.43 17.93 -5.95
CA PRO A 139 -21.40 18.01 -7.41
C PRO A 139 -22.05 16.76 -8.02
N ARG A 140 -23.10 16.96 -8.83
CA ARG A 140 -23.74 15.89 -9.61
C ARG A 140 -22.93 15.63 -10.88
N ILE A 141 -22.54 14.39 -11.11
CA ILE A 141 -21.78 13.98 -12.29
C ILE A 141 -22.77 13.80 -13.45
N GLN A 142 -22.76 14.73 -14.41
CA GLN A 142 -23.54 14.61 -15.65
C GLN A 142 -22.65 14.02 -16.74
N VAL A 143 -23.06 12.90 -17.33
CA VAL A 143 -22.37 12.29 -18.47
C VAL A 143 -23.19 12.54 -19.73
N GLU A 144 -22.61 13.27 -20.69
CA GLU A 144 -23.20 13.51 -22.00
C GLU A 144 -22.92 12.30 -22.90
N MET A 145 -23.95 11.52 -23.20
CA MET A 145 -23.86 10.36 -24.09
C MET A 145 -24.18 10.81 -25.52
N ILE A 146 -23.21 10.64 -26.42
CA ILE A 146 -23.32 11.00 -27.83
C ILE A 146 -23.53 9.71 -28.63
N GLU A 147 -24.76 9.46 -29.05
CA GLU A 147 -25.09 8.36 -29.98
C GLU A 147 -25.21 8.94 -31.40
N GLY A 148 -24.12 8.84 -32.16
CA GLY A 148 -24.06 9.34 -33.53
C GLY A 148 -24.30 10.85 -33.62
N SER A 149 -25.35 11.28 -34.33
CA SER A 149 -25.70 12.70 -34.53
C SER A 149 -26.68 13.26 -33.50
N LYS A 150 -26.93 12.56 -32.37
CA LYS A 150 -27.83 13.02 -31.29
C LYS A 150 -27.12 13.01 -29.93
N LYS A 151 -27.22 14.12 -29.21
CA LYS A 151 -26.71 14.32 -27.85
C LYS A 151 -27.83 14.07 -26.83
N ARG A 152 -27.60 13.23 -25.82
CA ARG A 152 -28.50 13.08 -24.65
C ARG A 152 -27.73 13.22 -23.35
N ALA A 153 -28.25 14.05 -22.45
CA ALA A 153 -27.76 14.19 -21.09
C ALA A 153 -28.47 13.16 -20.19
N VAL A 154 -27.70 12.37 -19.44
CA VAL A 154 -28.23 11.42 -18.46
C VAL A 154 -27.64 11.75 -17.09
N ASP A 155 -28.53 11.96 -16.11
CA ASP A 155 -28.20 12.21 -14.71
C ASP A 155 -28.14 10.85 -14.00
N PHE A 156 -26.97 10.51 -13.44
CA PHE A 156 -26.79 9.30 -12.64
C PHE A 156 -26.71 9.69 -11.15
N PRO A 157 -27.49 9.06 -10.26
CA PRO A 157 -27.43 9.32 -8.82
C PRO A 157 -26.14 8.81 -8.16
#